data_AF-A0A656K3Q8-F1
#
_entry.id   AF-A0A656K3Q8-F1
#
_cell.length_a   1.000
_cell.length_b   1.000
_cell.length_c   1.000
_cell.angle_alpha   90.00
_cell.angle_beta   90.00
_cell.angle_gamma   90.00
#
_symmetry.space_group_name_H-M   'P 1'
#
loop_
_entity.id
_entity.type
_entity.pdbx_description
1 polymer ?
#
loop_
_entity_poly.entity_id
_entity_poly.type
_entity_poly.pdbx_seq_one_letter_code
_entity_poly.pdbx_strand_id
1 'polypeptide(L)' 'MDPRSEVLLRQPELFQGSLLLVGLPADDLLGKLPNARGWCWHAGDQAALDARF' A
#
# COMPACT_ATOMS: atom_id res chain seq x y z
N MET A 1 -8.87 7.65 4.52
CA MET A 1 -7.99 7.43 3.35
C MET A 1 -7.02 8.60 3.32
N ASP A 2 -5.73 8.34 3.15
CA ASP A 2 -4.68 9.36 3.11
C ASP A 2 -4.68 10.06 1.73
N PRO A 3 -4.49 11.40 1.65
CA PRO A 3 -4.47 12.11 0.37
C PRO A 3 -3.42 11.59 -0.63
N ARG A 4 -2.30 11.03 -0.15
CA ARG A 4 -1.27 10.43 -1.03
C ARG A 4 -1.79 9.15 -1.69
N SER A 5 -2.57 8.36 -0.97
CA SER A 5 -3.24 7.17 -1.51
C SER A 5 -4.25 7.56 -2.57
N GLU A 6 -4.99 8.65 -2.39
CA GLU A 6 -5.95 9.15 -3.39
C GLU A 6 -5.26 9.56 -4.69
N VAL A 7 -4.06 10.16 -4.63
CA VAL A 7 -3.29 10.52 -5.84
C VAL A 7 -2.96 9.28 -6.67
N LEU A 8 -2.53 8.19 -6.03
CA LEU A 8 -2.22 6.94 -6.71
C LEU A 8 -3.46 6.28 -7.31
N LEU A 9 -4.60 6.34 -6.59
CA LEU A 9 -5.87 5.77 -7.03
C LEU A 9 -6.58 6.54 -8.14
N ARG A 10 -6.02 7.67 -8.60
CA ARG A 10 -6.51 8.34 -9.81
C ARG A 10 -6.13 7.58 -11.09
N GLN A 11 -5.08 6.75 -11.03
CA GLN A 11 -4.56 6.00 -12.19
C GLN A 11 -4.11 4.58 -11.78
N PRO A 12 -4.98 3.76 -11.14
CA PRO A 12 -4.64 2.42 -10.67
C PRO A 12 -4.19 1.48 -11.81
N GLU A 13 -4.63 1.73 -13.04
CA GLU A 13 -4.26 1.01 -14.25
C GLU A 13 -2.76 1.11 -14.61
N LEU A 14 -2.02 2.06 -14.02
CA LEU A 14 -0.56 2.12 -14.18
C LEU A 14 0.18 1.17 -13.24
N PHE A 15 -0.52 0.61 -12.25
CA PHE A 15 0.03 -0.21 -11.17
C PHE A 15 -0.37 -1.68 -11.29
N GLN A 16 -0.31 -2.22 -12.50
CA GLN A 16 -0.73 -3.60 -12.80
C GLN A 16 0.40 -4.62 -12.63
N GLY A 17 1.66 -4.17 -12.55
CA GLY A 17 2.81 -5.04 -12.31
C GLY A 17 3.09 -5.28 -10.82
N SER A 18 4.19 -5.97 -10.52
CA SER A 18 4.68 -6.11 -9.14
C SER A 18 5.01 -4.73 -8.57
N LEU A 19 4.35 -4.35 -7.48
CA LEU A 19 4.48 -3.05 -6.86
C LEU A 19 4.91 -3.19 -5.40
N LEU A 20 5.95 -2.47 -4.98
CA LEU A 20 6.34 -2.34 -3.58
C LEU A 20 6.10 -0.90 -3.14
N LEU A 21 5.35 -0.74 -2.06
CA LEU A 21 5.08 0.56 -1.45
C LEU A 21 5.72 0.61 -0.06
N VAL A 22 6.56 1.62 0.15
CA VAL A 22 7.37 1.78 1.37
C VAL A 22 6.96 3.02 2.14
N GLY A 23 6.86 2.91 3.47
CA GLY A 23 6.47 4.05 4.32
C GLY A 23 5.01 4.45 4.10
N LEU A 24 4.17 3.47 3.78
CA LEU A 24 2.77 3.64 3.49
C LEU A 24 2.00 4.24 4.68
N PRO A 25 1.01 5.11 4.43
CA PRO A 25 -0.03 5.36 5.42
C PRO A 25 -0.77 4.05 5.73
N ALA A 26 -1.21 3.91 6.99
CA ALA A 26 -2.01 2.77 7.44
C ALA A 26 -3.48 2.88 6.96
N ASP A 27 -3.68 2.92 5.64
CA ASP A 27 -5.01 2.89 5.01
C ASP A 27 -5.16 1.71 4.03
N ASP A 28 -6.31 1.62 3.37
CA ASP A 28 -6.67 0.49 2.50
C ASP A 28 -6.06 0.55 1.10
N LEU A 29 -4.98 1.31 0.88
CA LEU A 29 -4.38 1.41 -0.46
C LEU A 29 -3.90 0.06 -1.00
N LEU A 30 -3.29 -0.78 -0.16
CA LEU A 30 -2.79 -2.10 -0.58
C LEU A 30 -3.92 -3.00 -1.08
N GLY A 31 -5.07 -2.99 -0.42
CA GLY A 31 -6.25 -3.76 -0.84
C GLY A 31 -6.87 -3.29 -2.17
N LYS A 32 -6.48 -2.13 -2.68
CA LYS A 32 -6.98 -1.56 -3.94
C LYS A 32 -6.04 -1.75 -5.13
N LEU A 33 -4.80 -2.17 -4.88
CA LEU A 33 -3.78 -2.38 -5.91
C LEU A 33 -3.39 -3.87 -5.92
N PRO A 34 -3.90 -4.67 -6.90
CA PRO A 34 -3.91 -6.14 -6.82
C PRO A 34 -2.53 -6.80 -6.61
N ASN A 35 -1.46 -6.17 -7.10
CA ASN A 35 -0.10 -6.70 -7.07
C ASN A 35 0.83 -5.92 -6.14
N ALA A 36 0.25 -5.12 -5.25
CA ALA A 36 1.00 -4.31 -4.29
C ALA A 36 1.40 -5.11 -3.06
N ARG A 37 2.60 -4.84 -2.57
CA ARG A 37 3.10 -5.28 -1.27
C ARG A 37 3.49 -4.06 -0.45
N GLY A 38 3.21 -4.12 0.85
CA GLY A 38 3.65 -3.11 1.80
C GLY A 38 4.96 -3.48 2.45
N TRP A 39 5.81 -2.50 2.69
CA TRP A 39 6.95 -2.66 3.59
C TRP A 39 7.18 -1.42 4.45
N CYS A 40 7.51 -1.63 5.73
CA CYS A 40 7.85 -0.58 6.68
C CYS A 40 9.09 -0.98 7.49
N TRP A 41 9.90 0.01 7.86
CA TRP A 41 11.04 -0.18 8.76
C TRP A 41 10.60 -0.50 10.20
N HIS A 42 9.47 0.05 10.62
CA HIS A 42 8.95 -0.19 11.96
C HIS A 42 8.32 -1.58 12.04
N ALA A 43 8.94 -2.48 12.81
CA ALA A 43 8.51 -3.88 12.92
C ALA A 43 7.04 -4.04 13.37
N GLY A 44 6.55 -3.16 14.24
CA GLY A 44 5.15 -3.14 14.66
C GLY A 44 4.19 -2.83 13.51
N ASP A 45 4.53 -1.83 12.70
CA ASP A 45 3.74 -1.46 11.52
C ASP A 45 3.83 -2.53 10.44
N GLN A 46 5.01 -3.13 10.24
CA GLN A 46 5.19 -4.25 9.32
C GLN A 46 4.33 -5.44 9.72
N ALA A 47 4.34 -5.83 11.00
CA ALA A 47 3.51 -6.92 11.50
C ALA A 47 2.01 -6.63 11.34
N ALA A 48 1.59 -5.37 11.51
CA ALA A 48 0.22 -4.95 11.28
C ALA A 48 -0.18 -5.00 9.79
N LEU A 49 0.75 -4.65 8.88
CA LEU A 49 0.54 -4.78 7.44
C LEU A 49 0.41 -6.25 7.03
N ASP A 50 1.34 -7.10 7.46
CA ASP A 50 1.35 -8.54 7.13
C ASP A 50 0.12 -9.28 7.68
N ALA A 51 -0.43 -8.84 8.82
CA ALA A 51 -1.64 -9.42 9.39
C ALA A 51 -2.92 -9.02 8.64
N ARG A 52 -2.88 -7.94 7.86
CA ARG A 52 -4.06 -7.33 7.24
C ARG A 52 -4.15 -7.57 5.73
N PHE A 53 -3.02 -7.67 5.02
CA PHE A 53 -2.94 -7.74 3.56
C PHE A 53 -2.04 -8.88 3.10
#